data_AF-A0A1I2C2M4-F1
#
_entry.id   AF-A0A1I2C2M4-F1
#
_cell.length_a   1.000
_cell.length_b   1.000
_cell.length_c   1.000
_cell.angle_alpha   90.00
_cell.angle_beta   90.00
_cell.angle_gamma   90.00
#
_symmetry.space_group_name_H-M   'P 1'
#
loop_
_entity.id
_entity.type
_entity.pdbx_description
1 polymer ?
#
loop_
_entity_poly.entity_id
_entity_poly.type
_entity_poly.pdbx_seq_one_letter_code
_entity_poly.pdbx_strand_id
1 'polypeptide(L)'
;MREMTESNRRWEAWFETFSRIREAWPARLDARCPDGDQGRMHITYTGSPESRIGFATMWCDVGHHGIFLPRVGIPEGAEMLSFDATAEERAAVIPEIDLIPTDPYTPDDGE
;
A
#
# COMPACT_ATOMS: atom_id res chain seq x y z
N MET A 1 20.19 -0.31 19.76
CA MET A 1 19.31 -0.69 18.64
C MET A 1 17.93 -0.87 19.23
N ARG A 2 16.95 -0.03 18.89
CA ARG A 2 15.56 -0.26 19.32
C ARG A 2 15.09 -1.58 18.73
N GLU A 3 14.45 -2.43 19.52
CA GLU A 3 13.81 -3.63 18.99
C GLU A 3 12.61 -3.20 18.15
N MET A 4 12.63 -3.58 16.87
CA MET A 4 11.50 -3.37 15.98
C MET A 4 10.29 -4.16 16.47
N THR A 5 9.15 -3.50 16.64
CA THR A 5 7.89 -4.14 17.05
C THR A 5 7.41 -5.13 16.00
N GLU A 6 6.49 -6.03 16.38
CA GLU A 6 5.84 -6.93 15.43
C GLU A 6 5.04 -6.17 14.36
N SER A 7 4.39 -5.06 14.74
CA SER A 7 3.62 -4.22 13.80
C SER A 7 4.53 -3.61 12.74
N ASN A 8 5.69 -3.10 13.14
CA ASN A 8 6.64 -2.51 12.19
C ASN A 8 7.27 -3.57 11.27
N ARG A 9 7.61 -4.77 11.79
CA ARG A 9 8.07 -5.89 10.94
C ARG A 9 7.03 -6.28 9.90
N ARG A 10 5.77 -6.36 10.32
CA ARG A 10 4.66 -6.67 9.42
C ARG A 10 4.52 -5.58 8.36
N TRP A 11 4.49 -4.31 8.75
CA TRP A 11 4.41 -3.19 7.81
C TRP A 11 5.58 -3.16 6.83
N GLU A 12 6.82 -3.41 7.29
CA GLU A 12 8.01 -3.47 6.43
C GLU A 12 7.90 -4.57 5.37
N ALA A 13 7.46 -5.78 5.73
CA ALA A 13 7.27 -6.86 4.76
C ALA A 13 6.24 -6.50 3.67
N TRP A 14 5.19 -5.76 4.05
CA TRP A 14 4.22 -5.21 3.12
C TRP A 14 4.84 -4.12 2.23
N PHE A 15 5.62 -3.21 2.79
CA PHE A 15 6.30 -2.16 2.03
C PHE A 15 7.36 -2.71 1.04
N GLU A 16 8.11 -3.74 1.43
CA GLU A 16 9.03 -4.45 0.54
C GLU A 16 8.28 -5.09 -0.63
N THR A 17 7.12 -5.68 -0.36
CA THR A 17 6.26 -6.27 -1.40
C THR A 17 5.75 -5.20 -2.37
N PHE A 18 5.28 -4.06 -1.87
CA PHE A 18 4.92 -2.90 -2.70
C PHE A 18 6.09 -2.46 -3.58
N SER A 19 7.29 -2.33 -3.01
CA SER A 19 8.49 -1.87 -3.71
C SER A 19 8.84 -2.80 -4.87
N ARG A 20 8.77 -4.12 -4.65
CA ARG A 20 8.99 -5.13 -5.70
C ARG A 20 7.96 -5.06 -6.82
N ILE A 21 6.67 -4.89 -6.49
CA ILE A 21 5.61 -4.74 -7.50
C ILE A 21 5.86 -3.46 -8.33
N ARG A 22 6.23 -2.36 -7.67
CA ARG A 22 6.53 -1.08 -8.32
C ARG A 22 7.75 -1.17 -9.23
N GLU A 23 8.82 -1.81 -8.80
CA GLU A 23 10.05 -2.00 -9.57
C GLU A 23 9.86 -2.90 -10.80
N ALA A 24 8.94 -3.87 -10.72
CA ALA A 24 8.62 -4.75 -11.84
C ALA A 24 7.83 -4.05 -12.96
N TRP A 25 7.19 -2.91 -12.68
CA TRP A 25 6.34 -2.21 -13.64
C TRP A 25 7.13 -1.84 -14.93
N PRO A 26 6.59 -2.09 -16.15
CA PRO A 26 5.20 -2.43 -16.47
C PRO A 26 4.85 -3.92 -16.43
N ALA A 27 5.80 -4.81 -16.12
CA ALA A 27 5.48 -6.23 -15.93
C ALA A 27 4.65 -6.40 -14.65
N ARG A 28 3.57 -7.20 -14.74
CA ARG A 28 2.74 -7.51 -13.58
C ARG A 28 3.43 -8.59 -12.75
N LEU A 29 3.77 -8.25 -11.51
CA LEU A 29 4.27 -9.21 -10.52
C LEU A 29 3.09 -9.76 -9.71
N ASP A 30 2.89 -11.07 -9.78
CA ASP A 30 1.90 -11.79 -8.96
C ASP A 30 2.50 -12.04 -7.57
N ALA A 31 2.44 -11.01 -6.72
CA ALA A 31 2.95 -11.07 -5.37
C ALA A 31 1.96 -11.75 -4.42
N ARG A 32 2.49 -12.63 -3.56
CA ARG A 32 1.73 -13.30 -2.50
C ARG A 32 1.61 -12.41 -1.28
N CYS A 33 0.55 -12.63 -0.50
CA CYS A 33 0.37 -11.98 0.79
C CYS A 33 1.58 -12.20 1.73
N PRO A 34 2.14 -11.13 2.31
CA PRO A 34 3.20 -11.23 3.30
C PRO A 34 2.79 -11.97 4.57
N ASP A 35 1.49 -11.97 4.91
CA ASP A 35 0.97 -12.66 6.10
C ASP A 35 0.81 -14.17 5.88
N GLY A 36 1.05 -14.69 4.67
CA GLY A 36 1.14 -16.13 4.39
C GLY A 36 -0.19 -16.85 4.11
N ASP A 37 -1.29 -16.12 3.98
CA ASP A 37 -2.66 -16.63 3.77
C ASP A 37 -2.95 -17.18 2.35
N GLN A 38 -1.93 -17.29 1.50
CA GLN A 38 -2.01 -17.67 0.08
C GLN A 38 -2.81 -16.70 -0.81
N GLY A 39 -3.21 -15.54 -0.28
CA GLY A 39 -3.84 -14.48 -1.04
C GLY A 39 -2.87 -13.77 -1.98
N ARG A 40 -3.44 -13.00 -2.90
CA ARG A 40 -2.75 -12.20 -3.88
C ARG A 40 -2.77 -10.73 -3.47
N MET A 41 -1.70 -10.04 -3.82
CA MET A 41 -1.59 -8.62 -3.56
C MET A 41 -2.24 -7.81 -4.66
N HIS A 42 -3.05 -6.83 -4.25
CA HIS A 42 -3.68 -5.85 -5.11
C HIS A 42 -3.16 -4.46 -4.76
N ILE A 43 -2.97 -3.61 -5.76
CA ILE A 43 -2.59 -2.21 -5.58
C ILE A 43 -3.56 -1.36 -6.38
N THR A 44 -4.04 -0.28 -5.76
CA THR A 44 -4.70 0.81 -6.47
C THR A 44 -4.07 2.12 -6.08
N TYR A 45 -3.82 2.94 -7.10
CA TYR A 45 -3.35 4.30 -6.93
C TYR A 45 -4.54 5.25 -6.92
N THR A 46 -4.46 6.31 -6.14
CA THR A 46 -5.34 7.48 -6.26
C THR A 46 -4.47 8.71 -6.34
N GLY A 47 -4.65 9.55 -7.36
CA GLY A 47 -3.80 10.72 -7.53
C GLY A 47 -4.33 11.76 -8.50
N SER A 48 -3.50 12.79 -8.73
CA SER A 48 -3.74 13.77 -9.78
C SER A 48 -3.36 13.18 -11.14
N PRO A 49 -4.24 13.24 -12.15
CA PRO A 49 -3.90 12.77 -13.49
C PRO A 49 -2.78 13.55 -14.18
N GLU A 50 -2.64 14.83 -13.84
CA GLU A 50 -1.66 15.72 -14.44
C GLU A 50 -0.25 15.46 -13.88
N SER A 51 -0.12 15.38 -12.55
CA SER A 51 1.20 15.21 -11.91
C SER A 51 1.59 13.75 -11.70
N ARG A 52 0.63 12.82 -11.77
CA ARG A 52 0.77 11.41 -11.39
C ARG A 52 1.37 11.23 -9.99
N ILE A 53 1.08 12.15 -9.08
CA ILE A 53 1.43 12.04 -7.67
C ILE A 53 0.15 11.82 -6.87
N GLY A 54 0.21 10.89 -5.93
CA GLY A 54 -0.96 10.43 -5.20
C GLY A 54 -0.63 9.60 -3.98
N PHE A 55 -1.52 8.68 -3.64
CA PHE A 55 -1.30 7.65 -2.65
C PHE A 55 -1.55 6.27 -3.27
N ALA A 56 -0.99 5.23 -2.66
CA ALA A 56 -1.28 3.84 -2.98
C ALA A 56 -1.98 3.18 -1.81
N THR A 57 -3.01 2.41 -2.11
CA THR A 57 -3.59 1.43 -1.19
C THR A 57 -3.22 0.06 -1.72
N MET A 58 -2.59 -0.76 -0.88
CA MET A 58 -2.24 -2.14 -1.21
C MET A 58 -2.90 -3.08 -0.21
N TRP A 59 -3.51 -4.16 -0.69
CA TRP A 59 -4.23 -5.11 0.15
C TRP A 59 -4.06 -6.55 -0.32
N CYS A 60 -4.36 -7.49 0.57
CA CYS A 60 -4.53 -8.91 0.25
C CYS A 60 -6.00 -9.24 0.06
N ASP A 61 -6.34 -10.01 -0.99
CA ASP A 61 -7.70 -10.44 -1.29
C ASP A 61 -8.29 -11.47 -0.30
N VAL A 62 -7.45 -12.26 0.36
CA VAL A 62 -7.89 -13.28 1.34
C VAL A 62 -7.84 -12.72 2.77
N GLY A 63 -6.74 -12.07 3.14
CA GLY A 63 -6.51 -11.60 4.50
C GLY A 63 -7.26 -10.32 4.85
N HIS A 64 -7.72 -9.55 3.85
CA HIS A 64 -8.37 -8.25 4.01
C HIS A 64 -7.57 -7.22 4.83
N HIS A 65 -6.26 -7.42 4.93
CA HIS A 65 -5.35 -6.43 5.50
C HIS A 65 -4.72 -5.60 4.39
N GLY A 66 -4.23 -4.42 4.75
CA GLY A 66 -3.55 -3.56 3.79
C GLY A 66 -2.60 -2.55 4.40
N ILE A 67 -1.85 -1.88 3.52
CA ILE A 67 -1.09 -0.68 3.86
C ILE A 67 -1.58 0.50 3.03
N PHE A 68 -1.46 1.68 3.61
CA PHE A 68 -1.68 2.95 2.93
C PHE A 68 -0.34 3.69 2.83
N LEU A 69 0.06 4.04 1.60
CA LEU A 69 1.29 4.76 1.34
C LEU A 69 0.97 6.17 0.84
N PRO A 70 1.19 7.22 1.66
CA PRO A 70 1.01 8.59 1.21
C PRO A 70 2.11 9.00 0.24
N ARG A 71 1.79 9.93 -0.66
CA ARG A 71 2.76 10.62 -1.55
C ARG A 71 3.66 9.67 -2.36
N VAL A 72 3.04 8.84 -3.17
CA VAL A 72 3.73 7.99 -4.14
C VAL A 72 3.65 8.59 -5.54
N GLY A 73 4.70 8.39 -6.34
CA GLY A 73 4.65 8.59 -7.78
C GLY A 73 3.96 7.39 -8.45
N ILE A 74 2.94 7.67 -9.24
CA ILE A 74 2.11 6.68 -9.93
C ILE A 74 2.77 6.35 -11.27
N PRO A 75 3.23 5.10 -11.49
CA PRO A 75 3.93 4.71 -12.72
C PRO A 75 3.11 5.02 -13.98
N GLU A 76 3.74 5.47 -15.06
CA GLU A 76 3.04 5.75 -16.32
C GLU A 76 2.26 4.52 -16.81
N GLY A 77 1.04 4.74 -17.30
CA GLY A 77 0.15 3.67 -17.77
C GLY A 77 -0.52 2.84 -16.66
N ALA A 78 -0.14 3.02 -15.38
CA ALA A 78 -0.86 2.39 -14.28
C ALA A 78 -2.26 3.01 -14.12
N GLU A 79 -3.25 2.15 -13.91
CA GLU A 79 -4.61 2.57 -13.54
C GLU A 79 -4.59 3.29 -12.20
N MET A 80 -5.39 4.34 -12.10
CA MET A 80 -5.53 5.12 -10.88
C MET A 80 -6.92 5.74 -10.80
N LEU A 81 -7.38 5.93 -9.58
CA LEU A 81 -8.53 6.78 -9.27
C LEU A 81 -8.09 8.25 -9.23
N SER A 82 -9.00 9.16 -9.59
CA SER A 82 -8.79 10.59 -9.34
C SER A 82 -8.95 10.90 -7.85
N PHE A 83 -8.34 11.98 -7.37
CA PHE A 83 -8.68 12.53 -6.06
C PHE A 83 -10.16 12.90 -5.93
N ASP A 84 -10.81 13.26 -7.03
CA ASP A 84 -12.23 13.60 -7.08
C ASP A 84 -13.15 12.37 -7.11
N ALA A 85 -12.61 11.15 -7.13
CA ALA A 85 -13.41 9.93 -7.15
C ALA A 85 -14.33 9.85 -5.92
N THR A 86 -15.60 9.52 -6.16
CA THR A 86 -16.61 9.41 -5.10
C THR A 86 -16.33 8.23 -4.17
N ALA A 87 -17.05 8.18 -3.04
CA ALA A 87 -16.94 7.06 -2.12
C ALA A 87 -17.35 5.74 -2.80
N GLU A 88 -18.39 5.76 -3.63
CA GLU A 88 -18.86 4.60 -4.38
C GLU A 88 -17.83 4.13 -5.41
N GLU A 89 -17.20 5.05 -6.14
CA GLU A 89 -16.14 4.70 -7.10
C GLU A 89 -14.92 4.08 -6.42
N ARG A 90 -14.56 4.59 -5.22
CA ARG A 90 -13.48 4.02 -4.42
C ARG A 90 -13.84 2.63 -3.89
N ALA A 91 -15.04 2.46 -3.36
CA ALA A 91 -15.53 1.18 -2.82
C ALA A 91 -15.71 0.10 -3.89
N ALA A 92 -15.91 0.49 -5.16
CA ALA A 92 -15.96 -0.44 -6.28
C ALA A 92 -14.59 -1.06 -6.62
N VAL A 93 -13.49 -0.42 -6.21
CA VAL A 93 -12.12 -0.86 -6.53
C VAL A 93 -11.40 -1.40 -5.28
N ILE A 94 -11.59 -0.73 -4.14
CA ILE A 94 -10.92 -1.05 -2.88
C ILE A 94 -11.98 -1.65 -1.95
N PRO A 95 -11.85 -2.93 -1.54
CA PRO A 95 -12.77 -3.53 -0.58
C PRO A 95 -12.58 -2.91 0.81
N GLU A 96 -13.49 -3.23 1.74
CA GLU A 96 -13.28 -2.93 3.15
C GLU A 96 -12.08 -3.75 3.66
N ILE A 97 -11.05 -3.05 4.16
CA ILE A 97 -9.79 -3.64 4.61
C ILE A 97 -9.35 -3.02 5.93
N ASP A 98 -8.63 -3.81 6.72
CA ASP A 98 -7.96 -3.35 7.94
C ASP A 98 -6.54 -2.88 7.62
N LEU A 99 -6.26 -1.59 7.85
CA LEU A 99 -4.93 -1.04 7.65
C LEU A 99 -3.98 -1.47 8.76
N ILE A 100 -2.82 -2.01 8.37
CA ILE A 100 -1.75 -2.36 9.29
C ILE A 100 -1.19 -1.07 9.89
N PRO A 101 -1.23 -0.89 11.22
CA PRO A 101 -0.75 0.32 11.85
C PRO A 101 0.78 0.38 11.75
N THR A 102 1.30 1.56 11.38
CA THR A 102 2.70 1.89 11.64
C THR A 102 2.89 2.10 13.13
N ASP A 103 4.09 1.84 13.64
CA ASP A 103 4.40 2.20 15.03
C ASP A 103 4.09 3.69 15.26
N PRO A 104 3.53 4.05 16.43
CA PRO A 104 3.31 5.44 16.76
C PRO A 104 4.65 6.17 16.75
N TYR A 105 4.66 7.38 16.17
CA TYR A 105 5.82 8.24 16.26
C TYR A 105 6.10 8.54 17.74
N THR A 106 7.17 7.95 18.26
CA THR A 106 7.78 8.38 19.51
C THR A 106 8.87 9.39 19.15
N PRO A 107 8.76 10.67 19.54
CA PRO A 107 9.87 11.59 19.36
C PRO A 107 11.12 10.98 19.98
N ASP A 108 12.27 11.13 19.33
CA ASP A 108 13.52 10.81 19.99
C ASP A 108 13.61 11.68 21.24
N ASP A 109 13.80 11.04 22.39
CA ASP A 109 14.22 11.72 23.61
C ASP A 109 15.59 12.31 23.31
N GLY A 110 15.59 13.51 22.73
CA GLY A 110 16.80 14.23 22.37
C GLY A 110 17.63 14.45 23.60
N GLU A 111 18.85 13.90 23.59
CA GLU A 111 19.93 14.23 24.50
C GLU A 111 20.64 15.51 24.02
#